data_AF-A0A0D3DVM9-F1
#
_entry.id   AF-A0A0D3DVM9-F1
#
_cell.length_a   1.000
_cell.length_b   1.000
_cell.length_c   1.000
_cell.angle_alpha   90.00
_cell.angle_beta   90.00
_cell.angle_gamma   90.00
#
_symmetry.space_group_name_H-M   'P 1'
#
loop_
_entity.id
_entity.type
_entity.pdbx_description
1 polymer ?
#
loop_
_entity_poly.entity_id
_entity_poly.type
_entity_poly.pdbx_seq_one_letter_code
_entity_poly.pdbx_strand_id
1 'polypeptide(L)'
;MVDKGQVISLCRSLLRAGRQYPDYNIREYAKRRTLDGFCTKRMTLDGFRMNKNLTDHSKVEEAYAEGKKQMEVVERVVKVYLAYPPKTKNIMELKLQ
;
A
#
# COMPACT_ATOMS: atom_id res chain seq x y z
N MET A 1 -11.53 0.05 -19.63
CA MET A 1 -12.41 -0.46 -18.56
C MET A 1 -11.60 -1.29 -17.59
N VAL A 2 -11.31 -0.71 -16.43
CA VAL A 2 -10.64 -1.38 -15.32
C VAL A 2 -11.62 -2.38 -14.68
N ASP A 3 -11.25 -3.66 -14.68
CA ASP A 3 -12.05 -4.71 -14.05
C ASP A 3 -11.70 -4.85 -12.56
N LYS A 4 -12.69 -5.28 -11.75
CA LYS A 4 -12.54 -5.53 -10.32
C LYS A 4 -11.36 -6.47 -10.01
N GLY A 5 -11.11 -7.46 -10.85
CA GLY A 5 -9.96 -8.36 -10.71
C GLY A 5 -8.62 -7.63 -10.80
N GLN A 6 -8.51 -6.65 -11.71
CA GLN A 6 -7.31 -5.84 -11.86
C GLN A 6 -7.06 -4.94 -10.65
N VAL A 7 -8.13 -4.36 -10.07
CA VAL A 7 -8.02 -3.53 -8.86
C VAL A 7 -7.58 -4.37 -7.65
N ILE A 8 -8.16 -5.57 -7.47
CA ILE A 8 -7.75 -6.50 -6.40
C ILE A 8 -6.30 -6.96 -6.59
N SER A 9 -5.91 -7.27 -7.82
CA SER A 9 -4.53 -7.65 -8.15
C SER A 9 -3.55 -6.54 -7.78
N LEU A 10 -3.85 -5.29 -8.15
CA LEU A 10 -3.04 -4.12 -7.81
C LEU A 10 -2.92 -3.93 -6.30
N CYS A 11 -4.03 -4.07 -5.56
CA CYS A 11 -4.04 -4.02 -4.09
C CYS A 11 -3.08 -5.04 -3.47
N ARG A 12 -3.20 -6.30 -3.91
CA ARG A 12 -2.36 -7.40 -3.40
C ARG A 12 -0.90 -7.16 -3.72
N SER A 13 -0.59 -6.66 -4.92
CA SER A 13 0.76 -6.31 -5.31
C SER A 13 1.34 -5.19 -4.44
N LEU A 14 0.56 -4.15 -4.12
CA LEU A 14 0.99 -3.05 -3.24
C LEU A 14 1.28 -3.56 -1.83
N LEU A 15 0.40 -4.40 -1.28
CA LEU A 15 0.60 -5.03 0.02
C LEU A 15 1.82 -5.96 0.04
N ARG A 16 2.10 -6.67 -1.05
CA ARG A 16 3.29 -7.53 -1.18
C ARG A 16 4.57 -6.71 -1.27
N ALA A 17 4.58 -5.63 -2.06
CA ALA A 17 5.71 -4.73 -2.19
C ALA A 17 6.00 -4.02 -0.85
N GLY A 18 4.96 -3.54 -0.17
CA GLY A 18 5.08 -2.90 1.15
C GLY A 18 5.59 -3.83 2.26
N ARG A 19 5.51 -5.15 2.11
CA ARG A 19 6.12 -6.10 3.06
C ARG A 19 7.64 -6.22 2.91
N GLN A 20 8.20 -5.79 1.79
CA GLN A 20 9.64 -5.91 1.51
C GLN A 20 10.48 -4.86 2.25
N TYR A 21 9.86 -3.83 2.83
CA TYR A 21 10.60 -2.84 3.61
C TYR A 21 11.27 -3.47 4.84
N PRO A 22 12.56 -3.17 5.11
CA PRO A 22 13.25 -3.72 6.27
C PRO A 22 12.79 -3.06 7.58
N ASP A 23 12.34 -1.82 7.55
CA ASP A 23 11.86 -1.08 8.73
C ASP A 23 10.39 -1.42 9.06
N TYR A 24 10.13 -1.77 10.33
CA TYR A 24 8.80 -2.07 10.85
C TYR A 24 7.78 -0.95 10.64
N ASN A 25 8.14 0.28 10.99
CA ASN A 25 7.23 1.42 10.92
C ASN A 25 6.83 1.70 9.49
N ILE A 26 7.78 1.57 8.55
CA ILE A 26 7.52 1.75 7.12
C ILE A 26 6.63 0.65 6.58
N ARG A 27 6.84 -0.63 6.97
CA ARG A 27 5.92 -1.72 6.58
C ARG A 27 4.51 -1.50 7.07
N GLU A 28 4.35 -1.17 8.35
CA GLU A 28 3.02 -0.96 8.94
C GLU A 28 2.35 0.31 8.41
N TYR A 29 3.13 1.36 8.10
CA TYR A 29 2.61 2.54 7.41
C TYR A 29 2.19 2.21 5.99
N ALA A 30 3.02 1.50 5.20
CA ALA A 30 2.69 1.12 3.83
C ALA A 30 1.43 0.24 3.79
N LYS A 31 1.28 -0.68 4.76
CA LYS A 31 0.08 -1.49 4.92
C LYS A 31 -1.15 -0.63 5.24
N ARG A 32 -1.06 0.26 6.24
CA ARG A 32 -2.13 1.20 6.58
C ARG A 32 -2.48 2.09 5.39
N ARG A 33 -1.51 2.74 4.76
CA ARG A 33 -1.71 3.58 3.57
C ARG A 33 -2.23 2.81 2.36
N THR A 34 -1.89 1.55 2.16
CA THR A 34 -2.49 0.76 1.06
C THR A 34 -3.93 0.39 1.36
N LEU A 35 -4.23 0.13 2.64
CA LEU A 35 -5.58 -0.16 3.10
C LEU A 35 -6.45 1.10 3.24
N ASP A 36 -5.87 2.26 3.54
CA ASP A 36 -6.55 3.54 3.82
C ASP A 36 -6.49 4.48 2.59
N GLY A 37 -5.35 4.56 1.93
CA GLY A 37 -4.96 5.61 0.98
C GLY A 37 -5.60 5.53 -0.41
N PHE A 38 -6.54 4.60 -0.62
CA PHE A 38 -7.41 4.69 -1.80
C PHE A 38 -8.60 5.66 -1.57
N CYS A 39 -8.85 6.14 -0.34
CA CYS A 39 -9.81 7.22 -0.04
C CYS A 39 -9.41 8.05 1.20
N THR A 40 -9.31 9.37 1.07
CA THR A 40 -9.26 10.26 2.26
C THR A 40 -10.67 10.71 2.65
N LYS A 41 -11.24 10.07 3.68
CA LYS A 41 -11.87 10.77 4.83
C LYS A 41 -12.19 9.78 5.96
N ARG A 42 -11.38 9.90 7.03
CA ARG A 42 -11.63 9.50 8.43
C ARG A 42 -11.91 8.01 8.73
N MET A 43 -10.96 7.44 9.48
CA MET A 43 -11.11 6.37 10.47
C MET A 43 -11.33 4.95 9.91
N THR A 44 -10.21 4.23 9.77
CA THR A 44 -10.04 2.77 9.79
C THR A 44 -10.64 1.94 8.64
N LEU A 45 -9.77 1.19 7.93
CA LEU A 45 -10.08 -0.05 7.18
C LEU A 45 -10.68 0.07 5.76
N ASP A 46 -10.57 1.23 5.10
CA ASP A 46 -11.61 1.68 4.17
C ASP A 46 -11.20 2.20 2.77
N GLY A 47 -9.94 2.15 2.33
CA GLY A 47 -9.55 2.61 0.99
C GLY A 47 -10.24 1.84 -0.15
N PHE A 48 -10.19 0.50 -0.13
CA PHE A 48 -10.90 -0.32 -1.12
C PHE A 48 -12.42 -0.43 -0.87
N ARG A 49 -12.87 -0.19 0.37
CA ARG A 49 -14.30 -0.28 0.74
C ARG A 49 -15.06 1.00 0.40
N MET A 50 -14.39 2.15 0.29
CA MET A 50 -15.03 3.43 -0.01
C MET A 50 -15.20 3.63 -1.53
N ASN A 51 -14.19 3.28 -2.33
CA ASN A 51 -14.34 3.18 -3.79
C ASN A 51 -15.17 1.97 -4.23
N LYS A 52 -15.56 1.07 -3.31
CA LYS A 52 -16.50 -0.03 -3.60
C LYS A 52 -17.86 0.50 -4.09
N ASN A 53 -18.23 1.72 -3.69
CA ASN A 53 -19.46 2.38 -4.08
C ASN A 53 -19.26 3.38 -5.23
N LEU A 54 -18.05 3.49 -5.79
CA LEU A 54 -17.83 4.28 -7.01
C LEU A 54 -18.44 3.53 -8.19
N THR A 55 -19.59 4.02 -8.63
CA THR A 55 -20.26 3.53 -9.84
C THR A 55 -19.74 4.24 -11.11
N ASP A 56 -19.09 5.40 -10.95
CA ASP A 56 -18.56 6.20 -12.05
C ASP A 56 -17.28 5.58 -12.63
N HIS A 57 -17.39 5.03 -13.84
CA HIS A 57 -16.26 4.38 -14.53
C HIS A 57 -15.03 5.28 -14.67
N SER A 58 -15.20 6.58 -14.96
CA SER A 58 -14.06 7.52 -15.12
C SER A 58 -13.24 7.67 -13.84
N LYS A 59 -13.90 7.72 -12.67
CA LYS A 59 -13.23 7.88 -11.36
C LYS A 59 -12.49 6.60 -10.96
N VAL A 60 -13.03 5.44 -11.33
CA VAL A 60 -12.36 4.15 -11.10
C VAL A 60 -11.08 4.05 -11.92
N GLU A 61 -11.10 4.50 -13.18
CA GLU A 61 -9.91 4.49 -14.04
C GLU A 61 -8.84 5.45 -13.55
N GLU A 62 -9.22 6.65 -13.09
CA GLU A 62 -8.31 7.63 -12.49
C GLU A 62 -7.64 7.08 -11.22
N ALA A 63 -8.42 6.57 -10.27
CA ALA A 63 -7.91 6.00 -9.03
C ALA A 63 -7.00 4.78 -9.28
N TYR A 64 -7.34 3.96 -10.28
CA TYR A 64 -6.52 2.83 -10.69
C TYR A 64 -5.18 3.28 -11.32
N ALA A 65 -5.20 4.34 -12.14
CA ALA A 65 -3.99 4.92 -12.72
C ALA A 65 -3.09 5.53 -11.63
N GLU A 66 -3.67 6.20 -10.63
CA GLU A 66 -2.92 6.68 -9.47
C GLU A 66 -2.32 5.54 -8.66
N GLY A 67 -3.07 4.47 -8.40
CA GLY A 67 -2.57 3.28 -7.71
C GLY A 67 -1.38 2.63 -8.43
N LYS A 68 -1.36 2.63 -9.77
CA LYS A 68 -0.21 2.18 -10.56
C LYS A 68 1.02 3.08 -10.35
N LYS A 69 0.85 4.40 -10.39
CA LYS A 69 1.95 5.36 -10.10
C LYS A 69 2.51 5.14 -8.69
N GLN A 70 1.64 4.91 -7.71
CA GLN A 70 2.05 4.61 -6.33
C GLN A 70 2.84 3.30 -6.25
N MET A 71 2.47 2.27 -7.02
CA MET A 71 3.25 1.03 -7.08
C MET A 71 4.70 1.28 -7.51
N GLU A 72 4.90 2.03 -8.59
CA GLU A 72 6.24 2.35 -9.10
C GLU A 72 7.08 3.14 -8.08
N VAL A 73 6.43 4.00 -7.29
CA VAL A 73 7.08 4.69 -6.17
C VAL A 73 7.48 3.69 -5.09
N VAL A 74 6.56 2.83 -4.64
CA VAL A 74 6.83 1.84 -3.61
C VAL A 74 7.99 0.93 -4.00
N GLU A 75 8.01 0.41 -5.23
CA GLU A 75 9.10 -0.46 -5.70
C GLU A 75 10.46 0.25 -5.72
N ARG A 76 10.50 1.53 -6.13
CA ARG A 76 11.74 2.32 -6.09
C ARG A 76 12.21 2.56 -4.66
N VAL A 77 11.30 2.92 -3.77
CA VAL A 77 11.62 3.22 -2.37
C VAL A 77 12.08 1.94 -1.66
N VAL A 78 11.48 0.78 -1.94
CA VAL A 78 11.95 -0.51 -1.42
C VAL A 78 13.44 -0.72 -1.72
N LYS A 79 13.89 -0.47 -2.96
CA LYS A 79 15.31 -0.63 -3.33
C LYS A 79 16.23 0.28 -2.52
N VAL A 80 15.82 1.53 -2.26
CA VAL A 80 16.60 2.48 -1.45
C VAL A 80 16.71 1.99 -0.01
N TYR A 81 15.60 1.56 0.60
CA TYR A 81 15.61 1.09 1.98
C TYR A 81 16.36 -0.24 2.15
N LEU A 82 16.38 -1.09 1.13
CA LEU A 82 17.20 -2.29 1.11
C LEU A 82 18.70 -1.99 0.98
N ALA A 83 19.07 -0.92 0.27
CA ALA A 83 20.46 -0.44 0.21
C ALA A 83 20.93 0.17 1.53
N TYR A 84 20.02 0.76 2.30
CA TYR A 84 20.29 1.38 3.60
C TYR A 84 19.42 0.78 4.72
N PRO A 85 19.64 -0.49 5.08
CA PRO A 85 18.84 -1.14 6.12
C PRO A 85 19.17 -0.54 7.50
N PRO A 86 18.19 -0.50 8.42
CA PRO A 86 18.43 -0.07 9.79
C PRO A 86 19.42 -1.02 10.49
N LYS A 87 20.34 -0.45 11.27
CA LYS A 87 21.39 -1.20 11.97
C LYS A 87 20.84 -2.14 13.04
N THR A 88 19.70 -1.79 13.63
CA THR A 88 19.03 -2.55 14.68
C THR A 88 17.56 -2.75 14.31
N LYS A 89 16.99 -3.89 14.72
CA LYS A 89 15.56 -4.15 14.54
C LYS A 89 14.74 -3.33 15.53
N ASN A 90 13.52 -3.01 15.14
CA ASN A 90 12.59 -2.30 16.01
C ASN A 90 12.21 -3.19 17.21
N ILE A 91 12.00 -2.59 18.40
CA ILE A 91 11.62 -3.32 19.62
C ILE A 91 10.36 -4.17 19.45
N MET A 92 9.42 -3.72 18.60
CA MET A 92 8.19 -4.43 18.28
C MET A 92 8.42 -5.75 17.54
N GLU A 93 9.60 -5.94 16.94
CA GLU A 93 10.00 -7.17 16.25
C GLU A 93 10.91 -8.07 17.09
N LEU A 94 11.40 -7.57 18.22
CA LEU A 94 12.22 -8.36 19.14
C LEU A 94 11.28 -9.30 19.89
N LYS A 95 11.47 -10.60 19.71
CA LYS A 95 10.80 -11.58 20.56
C LYS A 95 11.50 -11.58 21.92
N LEU A 96 10.77 -11.24 22.97
CA LEU A 96 11.22 -11.49 24.34
C LEU A 96 11.41 -13.01 24.48
N GLN A 97 12.60 -13.41 24.92
CA GLN A 97 12.94 -14.79 25.25
C GLN A 97 12.26 -15.19 26.56
#